data_AF-A0A2E3NEX2-F1
#
_entry.id   AF-A0A2E3NEX2-F1
#
_cell.length_a   1.000
_cell.length_b   1.000
_cell.length_c   1.000
_cell.angle_alpha   90.00
_cell.angle_beta   90.00
_cell.angle_gamma   90.00
#
_symmetry.space_group_name_H-M   'P 1'
#
loop_
_entity.id
_entity.type
_entity.pdbx_description
1 polymer ?
#
loop_
_entity_poly.entity_id
_entity_poly.type
_entity_poly.pdbx_seq_one_letter_code
_entity_poly.pdbx_strand_id
1 'polypeptide(L)'
;MLRVAERTEAIRHVPEVLYSWRAAVNSMARSSDTKPQAFESGRKAVQEALERRGIAGDAEWPVWAQRARLGVYRTRFASDANAPRVAILIPTRDRLDLVRDCITSIEDRTTYPNYEVLVLDNDSAEPETLAYFEAIEHRVLRVPGDFNFSRIVNAGVEAVDADCIVLLNNDTVVVTPEWLDELVGTLALDGVGIVGAKLLYPDGRIQHAGVTMGVHGLTAHAFDGCLDRFAPLEPGYFAHVPRNVSAVTAACFIVGRETYRTLGGFDEAELGVAWNDTDFCLKARASGWRVVMNPLAELIHVGSASRGDSKNDREVGVMFDRWSDVIERDPYYNPNLSRLDTDFRPRTHLDEHGWFHYSPAGFRAAPDGTTPDGAPAPTPPIGGLLELAQQQESRVRALSGRVAHLERADRVGEWIAARPIFGRLLRSDFTQLIWGWAHRVRRNPIGSALLSRLGLVRRG
;
A
#
# COMPACT_ATOMS: atom_id res chain seq x y z
N MET A 1 -26.24 9.63 -1.43
CA MET A 1 -25.66 8.40 -0.85
C MET A 1 -25.34 8.57 0.64
N LEU A 2 -24.51 9.55 1.05
CA LEU A 2 -24.12 9.74 2.47
C LEU A 2 -25.31 9.80 3.45
N ARG A 3 -26.33 10.62 3.16
CA ARG A 3 -27.58 10.69 3.96
C ARG A 3 -28.41 9.40 3.96
N VAL A 4 -28.26 8.54 2.95
CA VAL A 4 -28.94 7.23 2.90
C VAL A 4 -28.19 6.23 3.77
N ALA A 5 -26.85 6.22 3.70
CA ALA A 5 -26.01 5.37 4.54
C ALA A 5 -26.14 5.70 6.05
N GLU A 6 -26.57 6.92 6.39
CA GLU A 6 -26.91 7.32 7.78
C GLU A 6 -28.23 6.71 8.29
N ARG A 7 -29.06 6.13 7.41
CA ARG A 7 -30.40 5.62 7.76
C ARG A 7 -30.52 4.11 7.67
N THR A 8 -29.52 3.43 7.10
CA THR A 8 -29.57 1.98 6.90
C THR A 8 -28.18 1.40 6.68
N GLU A 9 -28.00 0.19 7.21
CA GLU A 9 -26.83 -0.65 6.97
C GLU A 9 -27.09 -1.68 5.85
N ALA A 10 -28.30 -1.69 5.27
CA ALA A 10 -28.69 -2.60 4.20
C ALA A 10 -28.13 -2.17 2.81
N ILE A 11 -26.91 -1.64 2.78
CA ILE A 11 -26.20 -1.30 1.55
C ILE A 11 -25.29 -2.47 1.20
N ARG A 12 -25.50 -3.05 0.01
CA ARG A 12 -24.74 -4.21 -0.47
C ARG A 12 -24.07 -3.91 -1.80
N HIS A 13 -22.89 -4.46 -2.01
CA HIS A 13 -22.21 -4.45 -3.29
C HIS A 13 -22.78 -5.57 -4.17
N VAL A 14 -23.17 -5.23 -5.41
CA VAL A 14 -23.56 -6.21 -6.43
C VAL A 14 -22.36 -6.37 -7.37
N PRO A 15 -21.64 -7.51 -7.35
CA PRO A 15 -20.41 -7.70 -8.10
C PRO A 15 -20.67 -8.03 -9.58
N GLU A 16 -21.57 -7.28 -10.21
CA GLU A 16 -21.94 -7.44 -11.62
C GLU A 16 -21.65 -6.17 -12.40
N VAL A 17 -21.32 -6.31 -13.69
CA VAL A 17 -21.16 -5.16 -14.58
C VAL A 17 -22.55 -4.67 -15.01
N LEU A 18 -23.19 -3.89 -14.14
CA LEU A 18 -24.56 -3.40 -14.33
C LEU A 18 -24.67 -2.19 -15.26
N TYR A 19 -23.55 -1.52 -15.54
CA TYR A 19 -23.50 -0.37 -16.42
C TYR A 19 -22.21 -0.36 -17.24
N SER A 20 -22.36 -0.38 -18.56
CA SER A 20 -21.27 -0.18 -19.51
C SER A 20 -21.50 1.12 -20.25
N TRP A 21 -20.72 2.15 -19.93
CA TRP A 21 -20.84 3.43 -20.60
C TRP A 21 -20.22 3.39 -21.99
N ARG A 22 -21.05 3.54 -23.04
CA ARG A 22 -20.54 3.87 -24.38
C ARG A 22 -20.28 5.37 -24.41
N ALA A 23 -19.04 5.77 -24.16
CA ALA A 23 -18.59 7.16 -24.31
C ALA A 23 -18.60 7.57 -25.79
N ALA A 24 -19.78 7.86 -26.35
CA ALA A 24 -19.88 8.48 -27.67
C ALA A 24 -19.04 9.77 -27.69
N VAL A 25 -18.32 9.99 -28.79
CA VAL A 25 -17.32 11.06 -28.96
C VAL A 25 -17.87 12.45 -28.61
N ASN A 26 -19.19 12.64 -28.67
CA ASN A 26 -19.88 13.92 -28.51
C ASN A 26 -20.68 14.02 -27.19
N SER A 27 -20.52 13.07 -26.26
CA SER A 27 -21.29 13.09 -25.01
C SER A 27 -20.79 14.19 -24.07
N MET A 28 -21.70 15.07 -23.62
CA MET A 28 -21.49 16.06 -22.55
C MET A 28 -20.98 15.46 -21.23
N ALA A 29 -21.00 14.13 -21.09
CA ALA A 29 -20.48 13.39 -19.95
C ALA A 29 -18.98 13.01 -20.06
N ARG A 30 -18.31 13.19 -21.23
CA ARG A 30 -16.84 12.99 -21.35
C ARG A 30 -16.03 14.07 -20.67
N SER A 31 -16.63 15.24 -20.47
CA SER A 31 -15.94 16.34 -19.85
C SER A 31 -16.54 16.60 -18.48
N SER A 32 -15.79 16.19 -17.46
CA SER A 32 -15.82 16.88 -16.16
C SER A 32 -15.69 18.42 -16.30
N ASP A 33 -15.34 18.93 -17.49
CA ASP A 33 -15.26 20.34 -17.85
C ASP A 33 -16.58 21.11 -17.75
N THR A 34 -17.76 20.47 -17.68
CA THR A 34 -19.01 21.23 -17.75
C THR A 34 -19.40 21.97 -16.47
N LYS A 35 -18.93 21.59 -15.26
CA LYS A 35 -19.24 22.33 -14.01
C LYS A 35 -18.21 22.07 -12.87
N PRO A 36 -17.19 22.93 -12.66
CA PRO A 36 -16.34 22.89 -11.45
C PRO A 36 -17.15 22.87 -10.14
N GLN A 37 -18.35 23.47 -10.18
CA GLN A 37 -19.33 23.45 -9.11
C GLN A 37 -19.71 22.04 -8.65
N ALA A 38 -19.65 21.01 -9.50
CA ALA A 38 -19.97 19.64 -9.12
C ALA A 38 -18.94 19.06 -8.13
N PHE A 39 -17.64 19.29 -8.37
CA PHE A 39 -16.59 18.84 -7.46
C PHE A 39 -16.64 19.56 -6.12
N GLU A 40 -16.87 20.87 -6.14
CA GLU A 40 -17.06 21.64 -4.92
C GLU A 40 -18.33 21.23 -4.16
N SER A 41 -19.42 20.90 -4.88
CA SER A 41 -20.63 20.36 -4.27
C SER A 41 -20.39 19.01 -3.61
N GLY A 42 -19.57 18.14 -4.20
CA GLY A 42 -19.18 16.88 -3.57
C GLY A 42 -18.33 17.09 -2.32
N ARG A 43 -17.36 18.02 -2.34
CA ARG A 43 -16.58 18.39 -1.15
C ARG A 43 -17.48 18.90 -0.02
N LYS A 44 -18.41 19.81 -0.33
CA LYS A 44 -19.42 20.30 0.62
C LYS A 44 -20.31 19.18 1.14
N ALA A 45 -20.72 18.23 0.30
CA ALA A 45 -21.53 17.10 0.73
C ALA A 45 -20.79 16.20 1.75
N VAL A 46 -19.47 16.05 1.61
CA VAL A 46 -18.62 15.37 2.61
C VAL A 46 -18.55 16.21 3.89
N GLN A 47 -18.29 17.51 3.80
CA GLN A 47 -18.26 18.42 4.96
C GLN A 47 -19.56 18.36 5.77
N GLU A 48 -20.71 18.53 5.10
CA GLU A 48 -22.02 18.45 5.75
C GLU A 48 -22.26 17.07 6.39
N ALA A 49 -21.67 15.99 5.86
CA ALA A 49 -21.78 14.66 6.46
C ALA A 49 -20.93 14.53 7.72
N LEU A 50 -19.73 15.12 7.75
CA LEU A 50 -18.92 15.19 8.97
C LEU A 50 -19.67 15.95 10.06
N GLU A 51 -20.21 17.13 9.73
CA GLU A 51 -20.99 17.97 10.65
C GLU A 51 -22.24 17.25 11.19
N ARG A 52 -23.05 16.61 10.34
CA ARG A 52 -24.24 15.86 10.78
C ARG A 52 -23.90 14.69 11.70
N ARG A 53 -22.72 14.10 11.54
CA ARG A 53 -22.24 12.95 12.32
C ARG A 53 -21.44 13.37 13.56
N GLY A 54 -21.22 14.67 13.76
CA GLY A 54 -20.39 15.17 14.85
C GLY A 54 -18.91 14.76 14.74
N ILE A 55 -18.44 14.47 13.53
CA ILE A 55 -17.03 14.10 13.30
C ILE A 55 -16.23 15.38 13.11
N ALA A 56 -15.23 15.59 13.96
CA ALA A 56 -14.30 16.70 13.82
C ALA A 56 -13.34 16.45 12.64
N GLY A 57 -13.45 17.28 11.61
CA GLY A 57 -12.55 17.22 10.45
C GLY A 57 -13.02 18.10 9.31
N ASP A 58 -12.08 18.37 8.40
CA ASP A 58 -12.31 19.22 7.23
C ASP A 58 -12.29 18.40 5.94
N ALA A 59 -13.33 18.54 5.12
CA ALA A 59 -13.37 17.92 3.81
C ALA A 59 -12.55 18.73 2.80
N GLU A 60 -11.51 18.10 2.27
CA GLU A 60 -10.63 18.68 1.26
C GLU A 60 -10.73 17.95 -0.08
N TRP A 61 -10.62 18.70 -1.18
CA TRP A 61 -10.43 18.14 -2.50
C TRP A 61 -8.93 18.19 -2.83
N PRO A 62 -8.19 17.08 -2.70
CA PRO A 62 -6.72 17.12 -2.77
C PRO A 62 -6.22 17.52 -4.17
N VAL A 63 -5.05 18.17 -4.21
CA VAL A 63 -4.47 18.73 -5.45
C VAL A 63 -4.30 17.66 -6.54
N TRP A 64 -3.91 16.45 -6.18
CA TRP A 64 -3.77 15.36 -7.15
C TRP A 64 -5.13 14.99 -7.75
N ALA A 65 -6.21 14.93 -6.96
CA ALA A 65 -7.56 14.65 -7.44
C ALA A 65 -8.10 15.80 -8.29
N GLN A 66 -7.75 17.05 -7.97
CA GLN A 66 -8.05 18.21 -8.81
C GLN A 66 -7.38 18.11 -10.19
N ARG A 67 -6.07 17.82 -10.22
CA ARG A 67 -5.29 17.64 -11.46
C ARG A 67 -5.83 16.47 -12.29
N ALA A 68 -6.21 15.40 -11.61
CA ALA A 68 -6.77 14.20 -12.17
C ALA A 68 -8.27 14.32 -12.54
N ARG A 69 -8.92 15.41 -12.11
CA ARG A 69 -10.35 15.70 -12.28
C ARG A 69 -11.26 14.61 -11.71
N LEU A 70 -10.90 14.12 -10.54
CA LEU A 70 -11.63 13.08 -9.82
C LEU A 70 -12.43 13.67 -8.66
N GLY A 71 -13.65 13.18 -8.46
CA GLY A 71 -14.49 13.47 -7.28
C GLY A 71 -14.06 12.69 -6.05
N VAL A 72 -12.75 12.68 -5.78
CA VAL A 72 -12.14 12.05 -4.60
C VAL A 72 -11.88 13.15 -3.58
N TYR A 73 -12.32 12.93 -2.35
CA TYR A 73 -12.17 13.87 -1.25
C TYR A 73 -11.44 13.17 -0.10
N ARG A 74 -10.69 13.94 0.68
CA ARG A 74 -10.11 13.47 1.94
C ARG A 74 -10.74 14.21 3.10
N THR A 75 -10.83 13.53 4.23
CA THR A 75 -11.11 14.17 5.52
C THR A 75 -9.77 14.45 6.17
N ARG A 76 -9.48 15.72 6.46
CA ARG A 76 -8.34 16.10 7.28
C ARG A 76 -8.78 16.06 8.74
N PHE A 77 -8.18 15.17 9.51
CA PHE A 77 -8.34 15.16 10.95
C PHE A 77 -7.33 16.13 11.56
N ALA A 78 -7.77 16.87 12.57
CA ALA A 78 -6.90 17.75 13.35
C ALA A 78 -6.90 17.23 14.79
N SER A 79 -5.75 16.78 15.25
CA SER A 79 -5.57 16.38 16.64
C SER A 79 -5.21 17.61 17.47
N ASP A 80 -5.90 17.81 18.59
CA ASP A 80 -5.60 18.89 19.52
C ASP A 80 -4.88 18.36 20.78
N ALA A 81 -4.73 19.21 21.80
CA ALA A 81 -4.07 18.81 23.04
C ALA A 81 -4.81 17.71 23.83
N ASN A 82 -6.08 17.42 23.50
CA ASN A 82 -6.87 16.35 24.12
C ASN A 82 -6.89 15.08 23.24
N ALA A 83 -6.03 15.00 22.23
CA ALA A 83 -5.97 13.85 21.35
C ALA A 83 -5.62 12.56 22.13
N PRO A 84 -6.19 11.40 21.75
CA PRO A 84 -5.93 10.12 22.42
C PRO A 84 -4.44 9.82 22.56
N ARG A 85 -4.02 9.24 23.68
CA ARG A 85 -2.64 8.82 23.87
C ARG A 85 -2.33 7.64 22.97
N VAL A 86 -1.27 7.74 22.17
CA VAL A 86 -0.83 6.67 21.26
C VAL A 86 0.47 6.04 21.78
N ALA A 87 0.51 4.72 21.91
CA ALA A 87 1.76 4.00 22.13
C ALA A 87 2.23 3.36 20.81
N ILE A 88 3.39 3.80 20.32
CA ILE A 88 4.07 3.19 19.18
C ILE A 88 4.96 2.07 19.69
N LEU A 89 4.62 0.84 19.34
CA LEU A 89 5.35 -0.37 19.71
C LEU A 89 6.28 -0.77 18.57
N ILE A 90 7.58 -0.87 18.84
CA ILE A 90 8.61 -1.19 17.85
C ILE A 90 9.34 -2.48 18.25
N PRO A 91 8.89 -3.66 17.78
CA PRO A 91 9.63 -4.91 17.92
C PRO A 91 10.97 -4.85 17.18
N THR A 92 12.04 -5.24 17.87
CA THR A 92 13.38 -5.23 17.28
C THR A 92 14.28 -6.31 17.87
N ARG A 93 15.29 -6.69 17.09
CA ARG A 93 16.43 -7.49 17.51
C ARG A 93 17.63 -7.06 16.66
N ASP A 94 18.63 -6.46 17.31
CA ASP A 94 19.83 -5.94 16.66
C ASP A 94 19.53 -4.94 15.54
N ARG A 95 20.47 -4.72 14.61
CA ARG A 95 20.29 -3.82 13.46
C ARG A 95 20.02 -2.38 13.87
N LEU A 96 20.97 -1.83 14.60
CA LEU A 96 20.99 -0.44 15.05
C LEU A 96 20.70 0.55 13.92
N ASP A 97 21.19 0.27 12.71
CA ASP A 97 20.93 1.09 11.52
C ASP A 97 19.44 1.28 11.25
N LEU A 98 18.64 0.21 11.35
CA LEU A 98 17.21 0.25 11.06
C LEU A 98 16.43 0.93 12.19
N VAL A 99 16.60 0.45 13.42
CA VAL A 99 15.81 0.94 14.57
C VAL A 99 16.10 2.41 14.87
N ARG A 100 17.35 2.87 14.67
CA ARG A 100 17.71 4.27 14.82
C ARG A 100 17.01 5.13 13.76
N ASP A 101 17.10 4.77 12.49
CA ASP A 101 16.46 5.52 11.41
C ASP A 101 14.94 5.58 11.60
N CYS A 102 14.33 4.49 12.09
CA CYS A 102 12.91 4.44 12.43
C CYS A 102 12.56 5.45 13.53
N ILE A 103 13.22 5.38 14.69
CA ILE A 103 12.98 6.28 15.83
C ILE A 103 13.23 7.74 15.45
N THR A 104 14.36 8.03 14.81
CA THR A 104 14.68 9.39 14.36
C THR A 104 13.63 9.92 13.38
N SER A 105 13.12 9.10 12.46
CA SER A 105 12.06 9.54 11.55
C SER A 105 10.75 9.88 12.27
N ILE A 106 10.43 9.18 13.37
CA ILE A 106 9.25 9.46 14.20
C ILE A 106 9.45 10.81 14.89
N GLU A 107 10.59 11.00 15.56
CA GLU A 107 10.92 12.23 16.30
C GLU A 107 10.94 13.46 15.40
N ASP A 108 11.59 13.35 14.24
CA ASP A 108 11.81 14.49 13.34
C ASP A 108 10.57 14.90 12.55
N ARG A 109 9.65 13.96 12.30
CA ARG A 109 8.54 14.18 11.34
C ARG A 109 7.16 14.13 11.96
N THR A 110 6.93 13.41 13.04
CA THR A 110 5.58 13.21 13.57
C THR A 110 5.05 14.49 14.19
N THR A 111 3.90 14.98 13.69
CA THR A 111 3.27 16.21 14.21
C THR A 111 2.25 15.96 15.31
N TYR A 112 1.83 14.71 15.49
CA TYR A 112 0.83 14.33 16.49
C TYR A 112 1.38 14.58 17.91
N PRO A 113 0.60 15.22 18.80
CA PRO A 113 1.17 15.77 20.04
C PRO A 113 1.28 14.77 21.20
N ASN A 114 0.52 13.66 21.18
CA ASN A 114 0.35 12.80 22.36
C ASN A 114 0.72 11.33 22.07
N TYR A 115 2.00 11.06 21.85
CA TYR A 115 2.50 9.71 21.66
C TYR A 115 3.65 9.35 22.60
N GLU A 116 3.84 8.05 22.84
CA GLU A 116 5.05 7.47 23.41
C GLU A 116 5.61 6.40 22.47
N VAL A 117 6.92 6.18 22.49
CA VAL A 117 7.56 5.06 21.80
C VAL A 117 8.02 4.03 22.84
N LEU A 118 7.69 2.77 22.61
CA LEU A 118 8.17 1.63 23.36
C LEU A 118 8.89 0.66 22.42
N VAL A 119 10.20 0.55 22.59
CA VAL A 119 11.02 -0.44 21.87
C VAL A 119 10.85 -1.80 22.56
N LEU A 120 10.53 -2.84 21.79
CA LEU A 120 10.36 -4.20 22.30
C LEU A 120 11.55 -5.03 21.84
N ASP A 121 12.54 -5.17 22.72
CA ASP A 121 13.83 -5.78 22.40
C ASP A 121 13.82 -7.28 22.69
N ASN A 122 13.84 -8.08 21.62
CA ASN A 122 13.88 -9.54 21.68
C ASN A 122 15.31 -10.07 21.54
N ASP A 123 16.07 -9.95 22.63
CA ASP A 123 17.42 -10.47 22.75
C ASP A 123 18.42 -9.92 21.71
N SER A 124 18.44 -8.59 21.55
CA SER A 124 19.58 -7.91 20.91
C SER A 124 20.87 -8.24 21.64
N ALA A 125 21.94 -8.45 20.87
CA ALA A 125 23.27 -8.86 21.33
C ALA A 125 24.40 -7.97 20.78
N GLU A 126 24.15 -7.18 19.73
CA GLU A 126 25.13 -6.24 19.17
C GLU A 126 25.46 -5.14 20.19
N PRO A 127 26.74 -4.94 20.57
CA PRO A 127 27.12 -3.97 21.59
C PRO A 127 26.67 -2.54 21.28
N GLU A 128 26.69 -2.17 20.00
CA GLU A 128 26.26 -0.84 19.55
C GLU A 128 24.74 -0.66 19.63
N THR A 129 23.94 -1.71 19.41
CA THR A 129 22.49 -1.68 19.63
C THR A 129 22.16 -1.53 21.12
N LEU A 130 22.83 -2.30 21.98
CA LEU A 130 22.64 -2.22 23.43
C LEU A 130 23.02 -0.85 23.99
N ALA A 131 24.17 -0.31 23.56
CA ALA A 131 24.61 1.03 23.97
C ALA A 131 23.62 2.12 23.51
N TYR A 132 22.99 1.97 22.35
CA TYR A 132 21.95 2.88 21.90
C TYR A 132 20.69 2.78 22.77
N PHE A 133 20.23 1.57 23.12
CA PHE A 133 19.07 1.39 24.01
C PHE A 133 19.27 1.96 25.41
N GLU A 134 20.51 1.99 25.92
CA GLU A 134 20.85 2.66 27.17
C GLU A 134 20.83 4.19 27.06
N ALA A 135 20.99 4.73 25.84
CA ALA A 135 21.18 6.16 25.60
C ALA A 135 19.92 6.90 25.12
N ILE A 136 18.94 6.20 24.54
CA ILE A 136 17.70 6.82 24.04
C ILE A 136 16.77 7.26 25.17
N GLU A 137 15.97 8.30 24.93
CA GLU A 137 14.97 8.77 25.89
C GLU A 137 13.72 7.86 25.96
N HIS A 138 13.49 7.08 24.89
CA HIS A 138 12.34 6.17 24.80
C HIS A 138 12.50 4.95 25.69
N ARG A 139 11.37 4.38 26.12
CA ARG A 139 11.37 3.17 26.94
C ARG A 139 11.76 1.96 26.10
N VAL A 140 12.52 1.05 26.72
CA VAL A 140 12.87 -0.25 26.14
C VAL A 140 12.35 -1.36 27.05
N LEU A 141 11.51 -2.24 26.51
CA LEU A 141 11.04 -3.45 27.18
C LEU A 141 11.80 -4.65 26.63
N ARG A 142 12.56 -5.32 27.48
CA ARG A 142 13.22 -6.59 27.14
C ARG A 142 12.18 -7.71 27.12
N VAL A 143 12.07 -8.42 26.00
CA VAL A 143 11.18 -9.58 25.82
C VAL A 143 12.02 -10.77 25.36
N PRO A 144 12.74 -11.45 26.27
CA PRO A 144 13.69 -12.50 25.91
C PRO A 144 12.99 -13.78 25.39
N GLY A 145 13.80 -14.67 24.81
CA GLY A 145 13.40 -16.00 24.34
C GLY A 145 13.27 -16.10 22.82
N ASP A 146 12.87 -17.29 22.35
CA ASP A 146 12.72 -17.57 20.92
C ASP A 146 11.78 -16.58 20.24
N PHE A 147 12.08 -16.30 18.97
CA PHE A 147 11.33 -15.31 18.20
C PHE A 147 9.87 -15.73 18.06
N ASN A 148 8.99 -14.89 18.60
CA ASN A 148 7.55 -14.99 18.45
C ASN A 148 7.02 -13.55 18.42
N PHE A 149 6.74 -13.06 17.21
CA PHE A 149 6.28 -11.70 16.97
C PHE A 149 5.00 -11.40 17.76
N SER A 150 4.04 -12.33 17.76
CA SER A 150 2.78 -12.21 18.49
C SER A 150 2.98 -12.00 19.99
N ARG A 151 3.87 -12.79 20.61
CA ARG A 151 4.22 -12.68 22.03
C ARG A 151 4.92 -11.36 22.35
N ILE A 152 5.87 -10.95 21.50
CA ILE A 152 6.60 -9.69 21.67
C ILE A 152 5.62 -8.52 21.67
N VAL A 153 4.73 -8.50 20.67
CA VAL A 153 3.69 -7.49 20.53
C VAL A 153 2.71 -7.49 21.72
N ASN A 154 2.17 -8.64 22.09
CA ASN A 154 1.23 -8.76 23.21
C ASN A 154 1.86 -8.24 24.52
N ALA A 155 3.13 -8.57 24.78
CA ALA A 155 3.87 -8.06 25.94
C ALA A 155 3.99 -6.53 25.91
N GLY A 156 4.27 -5.95 24.73
CA GLY A 156 4.32 -4.51 24.54
C GLY A 156 2.98 -3.83 24.78
N VAL A 157 1.89 -4.40 24.28
CA VAL A 157 0.53 -3.89 24.54
C VAL A 157 0.26 -3.88 26.04
N GLU A 158 0.55 -4.94 26.78
CA GLU A 158 0.30 -4.96 28.22
C GLU A 158 1.17 -3.98 29.03
N ALA A 159 2.34 -3.59 28.51
CA ALA A 159 3.32 -2.73 29.20
C ALA A 159 3.10 -1.21 29.04
N VAL A 160 2.15 -0.79 28.20
CA VAL A 160 1.81 0.64 27.98
C VAL A 160 0.49 1.00 28.62
N ASP A 161 0.21 2.29 28.76
CA ASP A 161 -1.09 2.82 29.21
C ASP A 161 -1.57 3.91 28.25
N ALA A 162 -2.06 3.49 27.09
CA ALA A 162 -2.42 4.37 25.99
C ALA A 162 -3.81 3.99 25.46
N ASP A 163 -4.53 4.96 24.91
CA ASP A 163 -5.86 4.74 24.32
C ASP A 163 -5.76 3.90 23.03
N CYS A 164 -4.71 4.17 22.25
CA CYS A 164 -4.44 3.55 20.96
C CYS A 164 -3.06 2.92 20.92
N ILE A 165 -2.96 1.79 20.23
CA ILE A 165 -1.71 1.07 19.98
C ILE A 165 -1.38 1.18 18.50
N VAL A 166 -0.16 1.60 18.19
CA VAL A 166 0.43 1.46 16.87
C VAL A 166 1.45 0.33 16.90
N LEU A 167 1.34 -0.62 15.99
CA LEU A 167 2.46 -1.51 15.67
C LEU A 167 3.24 -0.91 14.52
N LEU A 168 4.55 -0.84 14.68
CA LEU A 168 5.46 -0.28 13.69
C LEU A 168 6.71 -1.16 13.62
N ASN A 169 7.03 -1.66 12.44
CA ASN A 169 8.29 -2.39 12.25
C ASN A 169 9.49 -1.45 12.39
N ASN A 170 10.60 -2.00 12.90
CA ASN A 170 11.84 -1.25 13.15
C ASN A 170 12.57 -0.77 11.89
N ASP A 171 12.17 -1.20 10.69
CA ASP A 171 12.75 -0.82 9.39
C ASP A 171 11.81 0.07 8.57
N THR A 172 11.03 0.89 9.25
CA THR A 172 10.11 1.86 8.66
C THR A 172 10.63 3.29 8.82
N VAL A 173 10.28 4.15 7.86
CA VAL A 173 10.63 5.58 7.87
C VAL A 173 9.38 6.39 7.55
N VAL A 174 9.05 7.34 8.43
CA VAL A 174 7.87 8.21 8.28
C VAL A 174 7.99 9.10 7.04
N VAL A 175 7.01 9.05 6.14
CA VAL A 175 6.95 9.94 4.97
C VAL A 175 6.04 11.13 5.25
N THR A 176 4.81 10.87 5.70
CA THR A 176 3.82 11.92 5.98
C THR A 176 3.88 12.36 7.44
N PRO A 177 4.13 13.66 7.74
CA PRO A 177 4.18 14.17 9.12
C PRO A 177 2.91 13.91 9.95
N GLU A 178 1.74 14.04 9.33
CA GLU A 178 0.42 13.85 9.93
C GLU A 178 -0.05 12.37 9.96
N TRP A 179 0.85 11.39 9.77
CA TRP A 179 0.47 9.98 9.67
C TRP A 179 -0.33 9.47 10.88
N LEU A 180 0.03 9.87 12.10
CA LEU A 180 -0.74 9.51 13.30
C LEU A 180 -2.11 10.20 13.35
N ASP A 181 -2.21 11.48 12.95
CA ASP A 181 -3.50 12.17 12.86
C ASP A 181 -4.46 11.43 11.92
N GLU A 182 -3.95 10.97 10.79
CA GLU A 182 -4.70 10.21 9.78
C GLU A 182 -5.16 8.85 10.31
N LEU A 183 -4.28 8.13 11.03
CA LEU A 183 -4.58 6.84 11.63
C LEU A 183 -5.59 6.96 12.78
N VAL A 184 -5.33 7.86 13.74
CA VAL A 184 -6.21 8.11 14.90
C VAL A 184 -7.57 8.64 14.47
N GLY A 185 -7.60 9.63 13.58
CA GLY A 185 -8.84 10.22 13.10
C GLY A 185 -9.73 9.22 12.34
N THR A 186 -9.12 8.32 11.57
CA THR A 186 -9.85 7.24 10.89
C THR A 186 -10.34 6.18 11.88
N LEU A 187 -9.55 5.85 12.90
CA LEU A 187 -9.91 4.90 13.96
C LEU A 187 -11.07 5.43 14.82
N ALA A 188 -11.16 6.74 15.02
CA ALA A 188 -12.24 7.40 15.75
C ALA A 188 -13.60 7.36 15.02
N LEU A 189 -13.64 6.94 13.75
CA LEU A 189 -14.89 6.76 13.03
C LEU A 189 -15.65 5.54 13.56
N ASP A 190 -16.95 5.72 13.80
CA ASP A 190 -17.82 4.67 14.34
C ASP A 190 -17.73 3.35 13.55
N GLY A 191 -17.58 2.24 14.27
CA GLY A 191 -17.41 0.91 13.70
C GLY A 191 -16.08 0.64 12.98
N VAL A 192 -15.05 1.47 13.14
CA VAL A 192 -13.67 1.17 12.70
C VAL A 192 -12.89 0.58 13.87
N GLY A 193 -12.32 -0.61 13.69
CA GLY A 193 -11.53 -1.28 14.72
C GLY A 193 -10.02 -1.18 14.49
N ILE A 194 -9.60 -1.17 13.23
CA ILE A 194 -8.18 -1.22 12.84
C ILE A 194 -7.96 -0.32 11.61
N VAL A 195 -6.88 0.45 11.60
CA VAL A 195 -6.48 1.25 10.44
C VAL A 195 -5.02 0.98 10.07
N GLY A 196 -4.76 0.58 8.83
CA GLY A 196 -3.40 0.37 8.31
C GLY A 196 -2.93 1.53 7.44
N ALA A 197 -1.63 1.81 7.51
CA ALA A 197 -0.96 2.79 6.64
C ALA A 197 -0.71 2.22 5.23
N LYS A 198 -0.38 3.09 4.28
CA LYS A 198 0.22 2.70 3.01
C LYS A 198 1.74 2.62 3.17
N LEU A 199 2.33 1.54 2.66
CA LEU A 199 3.77 1.32 2.71
C LEU A 199 4.38 1.32 1.31
N LEU A 200 5.52 1.99 1.19
CA LEU A 200 6.32 2.06 -0.03
C LEU A 200 7.63 1.32 0.16
N TYR A 201 8.14 0.71 -0.91
CA TYR A 201 9.55 0.33 -0.99
C TYR A 201 10.43 1.59 -1.13
N PRO A 202 11.74 1.49 -0.82
CA PRO A 202 12.68 2.61 -1.01
C PRO A 202 12.75 3.15 -2.44
N ASP A 203 12.38 2.34 -3.45
CA ASP A 203 12.34 2.75 -4.86
C ASP A 203 11.04 3.49 -5.25
N GLY A 204 10.14 3.73 -4.29
CA GLY A 204 8.88 4.44 -4.46
C GLY A 204 7.74 3.58 -5.02
N ARG A 205 7.92 2.28 -5.19
CA ARG A 205 6.82 1.35 -5.50
C ARG A 205 5.96 1.10 -4.28
N ILE A 206 4.69 0.80 -4.50
CA ILE A 206 3.78 0.36 -3.45
C ILE A 206 4.22 -1.03 -2.99
N GLN A 207 4.37 -1.18 -1.68
CA GLN A 207 4.57 -2.47 -1.02
C GLN A 207 3.28 -2.93 -0.35
N HIS A 208 2.51 -2.00 0.23
CA HIS A 208 1.25 -2.32 0.88
C HIS A 208 0.24 -1.19 0.72
N ALA A 209 -0.96 -1.53 0.23
CA ALA A 209 -2.14 -0.69 0.29
C ALA A 209 -3.36 -1.55 0.64
N GLY A 210 -3.25 -2.33 1.72
CA GLY A 210 -4.21 -3.35 2.17
C GLY A 210 -3.75 -4.78 1.84
N VAL A 211 -4.39 -5.78 2.44
CA VAL A 211 -4.24 -7.20 2.11
C VAL A 211 -5.52 -7.70 1.46
N THR A 212 -5.36 -8.43 0.37
CA THR A 212 -6.43 -9.13 -0.34
C THR A 212 -6.33 -10.62 -0.04
N MET A 213 -7.45 -11.23 0.34
CA MET A 213 -7.55 -12.66 0.58
C MET A 213 -7.70 -13.42 -0.75
N GLY A 214 -7.08 -14.59 -0.82
CA GLY A 214 -7.20 -15.51 -1.94
C GLY A 214 -6.33 -15.22 -3.15
N VAL A 215 -5.70 -14.04 -3.23
CA VAL A 215 -4.67 -13.76 -4.25
C VAL A 215 -3.45 -14.64 -3.98
N HIS A 216 -2.88 -15.21 -5.04
CA HIS A 216 -1.83 -16.23 -4.96
C HIS A 216 -2.18 -17.45 -4.09
N GLY A 217 -3.47 -17.72 -3.89
CA GLY A 217 -3.98 -18.90 -3.19
C GLY A 217 -4.17 -18.76 -1.68
N LEU A 218 -3.63 -17.74 -1.03
CA LEU A 218 -3.81 -17.50 0.42
C LEU A 218 -4.13 -16.03 0.70
N THR A 219 -3.14 -15.16 0.64
CA THR A 219 -3.26 -13.70 0.78
C THR A 219 -2.12 -13.01 0.04
N ALA A 220 -2.31 -11.75 -0.34
CA ALA A 220 -1.25 -10.91 -0.87
C ALA A 220 -1.45 -9.44 -0.50
N HIS A 221 -0.36 -8.68 -0.48
CA HIS A 221 -0.42 -7.23 -0.35
C HIS A 221 -0.99 -6.63 -1.64
N ALA A 222 -2.05 -5.84 -1.50
CA ALA A 222 -2.68 -5.13 -2.60
C ALA A 222 -1.69 -4.13 -3.21
N PHE A 223 -1.59 -4.12 -4.54
CA PHE A 223 -0.72 -3.25 -5.34
C PHE A 223 0.78 -3.45 -5.13
N ASP A 224 1.22 -4.58 -4.56
CA ASP A 224 2.65 -4.87 -4.40
C ASP A 224 3.42 -4.78 -5.73
N GLY A 225 4.54 -4.05 -5.71
CA GLY A 225 5.41 -3.80 -6.87
C GLY A 225 4.87 -2.81 -7.90
N CYS A 226 3.61 -2.37 -7.74
CA CYS A 226 3.03 -1.36 -8.60
C CYS A 226 3.74 -0.02 -8.39
N LEU A 227 3.93 0.72 -9.48
CA LEU A 227 4.33 2.11 -9.35
C LEU A 227 3.22 2.87 -8.62
N ASP A 228 3.59 3.78 -7.72
CA ASP A 228 2.66 4.70 -7.10
C ASP A 228 2.17 5.73 -8.14
N ARG A 229 1.25 5.30 -9.01
CA ARG A 229 0.82 6.05 -10.18
C ARG A 229 -0.31 7.00 -9.81
N PHE A 230 -0.08 8.30 -9.97
CA PHE A 230 -1.12 9.34 -9.97
C PHE A 230 -2.05 9.31 -11.22
N ALA A 231 -2.25 8.16 -11.86
CA ALA A 231 -3.00 8.09 -13.11
C ALA A 231 -4.52 7.93 -12.83
N PRO A 232 -5.37 8.93 -13.17
CA PRO A 232 -6.82 8.90 -12.91
C PRO A 232 -7.63 7.76 -13.56
N LEU A 233 -7.01 7.00 -14.46
CA LEU A 233 -7.71 6.08 -15.37
C LEU A 233 -7.24 4.63 -15.23
N GLU A 234 -6.36 4.34 -14.28
CA GLU A 234 -5.92 2.99 -13.96
C GLU A 234 -6.53 2.52 -12.63
N PRO A 235 -6.68 1.20 -12.39
CA PRO A 235 -7.17 0.65 -11.11
C PRO A 235 -6.42 1.16 -9.87
N GLY A 236 -5.22 1.73 -10.05
CA GLY A 236 -4.36 2.29 -9.00
C GLY A 236 -5.00 3.39 -8.15
N TYR A 237 -6.08 4.06 -8.58
CA TYR A 237 -6.75 5.06 -7.72
C TYR A 237 -7.20 4.48 -6.38
N PHE A 238 -7.52 3.18 -6.33
CA PHE A 238 -7.89 2.51 -5.08
C PHE A 238 -6.77 2.59 -4.05
N ALA A 239 -5.51 2.51 -4.46
CA ALA A 239 -4.35 2.65 -3.58
C ALA A 239 -4.20 4.04 -2.95
N HIS A 240 -4.97 5.03 -3.42
CA HIS A 240 -4.89 6.43 -2.98
C HIS A 240 -6.14 6.93 -2.24
N VAL A 241 -7.09 6.05 -1.95
CA VAL A 241 -8.30 6.41 -1.18
C VAL A 241 -8.45 5.53 0.06
N PRO A 242 -8.88 6.11 1.20
CA PRO A 242 -9.28 5.31 2.36
C PRO A 242 -10.37 4.33 1.99
N ARG A 243 -10.18 3.05 2.31
CA ARG A 243 -11.16 2.01 1.97
C ARG A 243 -11.16 0.88 2.98
N ASN A 244 -12.32 0.25 3.15
CA ASN A 244 -12.39 -0.99 3.90
C ASN A 244 -11.64 -2.09 3.14
N VAL A 245 -10.87 -2.90 3.88
CA VAL A 245 -10.10 -4.02 3.35
C VAL A 245 -10.27 -5.24 4.27
N SER A 246 -9.86 -6.41 3.80
CA SER A 246 -9.97 -7.63 4.61
C SER A 246 -8.94 -7.66 5.73
N ALA A 247 -7.72 -7.20 5.46
CA ALA A 247 -6.68 -7.04 6.45
C ALA A 247 -5.70 -5.93 6.05
N VAL A 248 -4.88 -5.51 7.01
CA VAL A 248 -3.71 -4.64 6.84
C VAL A 248 -2.53 -5.29 7.55
N THR A 249 -1.30 -4.88 7.22
CA THR A 249 -0.12 -5.49 7.85
C THR A 249 0.26 -4.82 9.17
N ALA A 250 0.79 -5.60 10.11
CA ALA A 250 1.36 -5.08 11.35
C ALA A 250 2.69 -4.31 11.15
N ALA A 251 3.21 -4.20 9.92
CA ALA A 251 4.34 -3.32 9.64
C ALA A 251 4.02 -1.85 9.92
N CYS A 252 2.76 -1.43 9.75
CA CYS A 252 2.24 -0.18 10.30
C CYS A 252 0.70 -0.18 10.34
N PHE A 253 0.12 -0.34 11.53
CA PHE A 253 -1.32 -0.18 11.76
C PHE A 253 -1.62 0.43 13.14
N ILE A 254 -2.85 0.90 13.36
CA ILE A 254 -3.36 1.37 14.65
C ILE A 254 -4.62 0.59 15.04
N VAL A 255 -4.80 0.40 16.34
CA VAL A 255 -5.98 -0.24 16.95
C VAL A 255 -6.22 0.36 18.34
N GLY A 256 -7.49 0.46 18.76
CA GLY A 256 -7.80 0.84 20.13
C GLY A 256 -7.31 -0.23 21.11
N ARG A 257 -6.66 0.15 22.22
CA ARG A 257 -6.12 -0.80 23.20
C ARG A 257 -7.19 -1.75 23.73
N GLU A 258 -8.37 -1.23 24.03
CA GLU A 258 -9.49 -2.04 24.51
C GLU A 258 -10.02 -2.99 23.43
N THR A 259 -10.09 -2.53 22.17
CA THR A 259 -10.43 -3.38 21.03
C THR A 259 -9.42 -4.52 20.87
N TYR A 260 -8.13 -4.23 21.03
CA TYR A 260 -7.07 -5.25 20.97
C TYR A 260 -7.27 -6.35 22.02
N ARG A 261 -7.53 -5.94 23.26
CA ARG A 261 -7.79 -6.86 24.38
C ARG A 261 -9.07 -7.66 24.19
N THR A 262 -10.14 -7.00 23.78
CA THR A 262 -11.44 -7.65 23.54
C THR A 262 -11.36 -8.72 22.45
N LEU A 263 -10.51 -8.51 21.43
CA LEU A 263 -10.27 -9.48 20.36
C LEU A 263 -9.27 -10.59 20.74
N GLY A 264 -8.72 -10.56 21.96
CA GLY A 264 -7.78 -11.57 22.47
C GLY A 264 -6.35 -11.42 21.98
N GLY A 265 -5.97 -10.25 21.43
CA GLY A 265 -4.63 -9.98 20.92
C GLY A 265 -4.17 -10.90 19.79
N PHE A 266 -2.86 -10.91 19.54
CA PHE A 266 -2.27 -11.81 18.55
C PHE A 266 -2.14 -13.24 19.11
N ASP A 267 -2.32 -14.23 18.24
CA ASP A 267 -2.25 -15.64 18.60
C ASP A 267 -0.79 -16.11 18.71
N GLU A 268 -0.29 -16.21 19.93
CA GLU A 268 1.09 -16.63 20.21
C GLU A 268 1.33 -18.12 19.95
N ALA A 269 0.29 -18.94 20.02
CA ALA A 269 0.42 -20.40 20.03
C ALA A 269 0.43 -20.98 18.61
N GLU A 270 -0.43 -20.45 17.75
CA GLU A 270 -0.62 -20.95 16.39
C GLU A 270 -0.08 -20.03 15.30
N LEU A 271 0.09 -18.72 15.57
CA LEU A 271 0.52 -17.71 14.58
C LEU A 271 1.62 -16.82 15.15
N GLY A 272 2.71 -17.42 15.64
CA GLY A 272 3.80 -16.70 16.30
C GLY A 272 4.67 -15.88 15.34
N VAL A 273 4.74 -16.23 14.06
CA VAL A 273 5.71 -15.64 13.10
C VAL A 273 5.02 -14.88 11.98
N ALA A 274 4.09 -15.50 11.25
CA ALA A 274 3.41 -14.92 10.10
C ALA A 274 1.88 -14.98 10.24
N TRP A 275 1.20 -14.19 9.41
CA TRP A 275 -0.26 -14.04 9.35
C TRP A 275 -1.00 -13.63 10.64
N ASN A 276 -0.29 -13.37 11.75
CA ASN A 276 -0.89 -12.85 12.98
C ASN A 276 -1.71 -11.58 12.76
N ASP A 277 -1.18 -10.64 11.97
CA ASP A 277 -1.86 -9.40 11.58
C ASP A 277 -3.14 -9.65 10.78
N THR A 278 -3.08 -10.58 9.83
CA THR A 278 -4.20 -10.98 8.98
C THR A 278 -5.28 -11.67 9.78
N ASP A 279 -4.94 -12.68 10.59
CA ASP A 279 -5.86 -13.38 11.50
C ASP A 279 -6.55 -12.39 12.46
N PHE A 280 -5.78 -11.48 13.06
CA PHE A 280 -6.32 -10.45 13.95
C PHE A 280 -7.28 -9.49 13.24
N CYS A 281 -6.95 -9.03 12.03
CA CYS A 281 -7.86 -8.24 11.21
C CYS A 281 -9.16 -8.99 10.88
N LEU A 282 -9.07 -10.29 10.59
CA LEU A 282 -10.25 -11.12 10.31
C LEU A 282 -11.09 -11.38 11.56
N LYS A 283 -10.49 -11.55 12.74
CA LYS A 283 -11.19 -11.56 14.04
C LYS A 283 -11.95 -10.26 14.31
N ALA A 284 -11.31 -9.12 14.06
CA ALA A 284 -11.96 -7.82 14.19
C ALA A 284 -13.21 -7.73 13.30
N ARG A 285 -13.08 -8.14 12.03
CA ARG A 285 -14.19 -8.17 11.08
C ARG A 285 -15.30 -9.14 11.46
N ALA A 286 -14.96 -10.34 11.93
CA ALA A 286 -15.93 -11.31 12.42
C ALA A 286 -16.71 -10.78 13.63
N SER A 287 -16.12 -9.87 14.39
CA SER A 287 -16.73 -9.17 15.53
C SER A 287 -17.49 -7.90 15.14
N GLY A 288 -17.66 -7.61 13.85
CA GLY A 288 -18.43 -6.46 13.34
C GLY A 288 -17.61 -5.19 13.10
N TRP A 289 -16.31 -5.19 13.39
CA TRP A 289 -15.45 -4.02 13.15
C TRP A 289 -15.01 -3.92 11.68
N ARG A 290 -14.83 -2.69 11.21
CA ARG A 290 -14.22 -2.42 9.91
C ARG A 290 -12.71 -2.31 10.06
N VAL A 291 -11.99 -2.87 9.10
CA VAL A 291 -10.55 -2.68 8.91
C VAL A 291 -10.38 -1.74 7.72
N VAL A 292 -9.67 -0.64 7.91
CA VAL A 292 -9.52 0.42 6.90
C VAL A 292 -8.05 0.55 6.52
N MET A 293 -7.73 0.59 5.24
CA MET A 293 -6.44 1.09 4.77
C MET A 293 -6.58 2.59 4.52
N ASN A 294 -5.76 3.41 5.18
CA ASN A 294 -5.71 4.85 4.95
C ASN A 294 -4.37 5.23 4.28
N PRO A 295 -4.38 5.58 2.98
CA PRO A 295 -3.16 5.89 2.25
C PRO A 295 -2.60 7.29 2.51
N LEU A 296 -3.25 8.07 3.37
CA LEU A 296 -2.75 9.38 3.81
C LEU A 296 -1.69 9.23 4.91
N ALA A 297 -1.72 8.13 5.66
CA ALA A 297 -0.61 7.68 6.48
C ALA A 297 0.35 6.90 5.58
N GLU A 298 1.46 7.51 5.19
CA GLU A 298 2.46 6.93 4.29
C GLU A 298 3.80 6.78 4.99
N LEU A 299 4.40 5.59 4.85
CA LEU A 299 5.73 5.27 5.34
C LEU A 299 6.50 4.50 4.26
N ILE A 300 7.82 4.63 4.28
CA ILE A 300 8.72 3.71 3.59
C ILE A 300 8.96 2.53 4.52
N HIS A 301 8.87 1.31 4.01
CA HIS A 301 9.25 0.10 4.74
C HIS A 301 10.33 -0.60 3.93
N VAL A 302 11.56 -0.58 4.46
CA VAL A 302 12.76 -1.01 3.74
C VAL A 302 12.65 -2.49 3.34
N GLY A 303 11.95 -3.30 4.13
CA GLY A 303 11.28 -4.51 3.67
C GLY A 303 12.20 -5.46 2.90
N SER A 304 13.04 -6.19 3.64
CA SER A 304 13.87 -7.35 3.19
C SER A 304 15.00 -7.67 4.19
N ALA A 305 15.15 -6.89 5.26
CA ALA A 305 16.33 -6.94 6.12
C ALA A 305 16.25 -7.95 7.29
N SER A 306 15.06 -8.44 7.67
CA SER A 306 14.88 -9.26 8.88
C SER A 306 14.07 -10.57 8.72
N ARG A 307 13.38 -10.80 7.59
CA ARG A 307 12.63 -12.05 7.36
C ARG A 307 13.27 -12.94 6.29
N GLY A 308 13.79 -14.08 6.72
CA GLY A 308 14.01 -15.23 5.85
C GLY A 308 12.68 -15.80 5.37
N ASP A 309 12.66 -16.37 4.16
CA ASP A 309 11.47 -16.86 3.43
C ASP A 309 10.92 -18.21 3.98
N SER A 310 10.96 -18.43 5.29
CA SER A 310 10.44 -19.66 5.90
C SER A 310 8.93 -19.55 6.07
N LYS A 311 8.19 -19.77 4.97
CA LYS A 311 6.75 -20.05 5.03
C LYS A 311 6.55 -21.25 5.95
N ASN A 312 5.94 -21.02 7.11
CA ASN A 312 5.65 -22.08 8.06
C ASN A 312 4.35 -22.78 7.62
N ASP A 313 4.47 -23.98 7.02
CA ASP A 313 3.32 -24.75 6.52
C ASP A 313 2.24 -24.96 7.60
N ARG A 314 2.60 -24.99 8.88
CA ARG A 314 1.64 -25.06 10.00
C ARG A 314 0.76 -23.80 10.07
N GLU A 315 1.36 -22.62 10.05
CA GLU A 315 0.62 -21.35 10.16
C GLU A 315 -0.27 -21.13 8.92
N VAL A 316 0.17 -21.63 7.76
CA VAL A 316 -0.69 -21.67 6.57
C VAL A 316 -1.92 -22.56 6.81
N GLY A 317 -1.73 -23.76 7.37
CA GLY A 317 -2.83 -24.65 7.74
C GLY A 317 -3.84 -23.97 8.66
N VAL A 318 -3.36 -23.27 9.69
CA VAL A 318 -4.20 -22.49 10.61
C VAL A 318 -5.05 -21.45 9.88
N MET A 319 -4.46 -20.73 8.92
CA MET A 319 -5.21 -19.74 8.13
C MET A 319 -6.32 -20.37 7.28
N PHE A 320 -6.10 -21.55 6.69
CA PHE A 320 -7.16 -22.27 5.97
C PHE A 320 -8.25 -22.79 6.90
N ASP A 321 -7.84 -23.40 8.01
CA ASP A 321 -8.77 -23.96 8.99
C ASP A 321 -9.71 -22.89 9.57
N ARG A 322 -9.19 -21.68 9.80
CA ARG A 322 -9.97 -20.56 10.35
C ARG A 322 -10.70 -19.73 9.31
N TRP A 323 -10.10 -19.49 8.15
CA TRP A 323 -10.50 -18.41 7.25
C TRP A 323 -10.71 -18.84 5.79
N SER A 324 -10.81 -20.14 5.50
CA SER A 324 -11.08 -20.67 4.15
C SER A 324 -12.22 -19.94 3.43
N ASP A 325 -13.35 -19.70 4.10
CA ASP A 325 -14.48 -18.98 3.52
C ASP A 325 -14.12 -17.56 3.03
N VAL A 326 -13.30 -16.83 3.80
CA VAL A 326 -12.87 -15.47 3.45
C VAL A 326 -11.75 -15.50 2.40
N ILE A 327 -10.88 -16.51 2.42
CA ILE A 327 -9.87 -16.76 1.39
C ILE A 327 -10.52 -17.08 0.05
N GLU A 328 -11.62 -17.83 0.05
CA GLU A 328 -12.39 -18.11 -1.16
C GLU A 328 -13.17 -16.89 -1.63
N ARG A 329 -13.76 -16.15 -0.69
CA ARG A 329 -14.71 -15.05 -0.96
C ARG A 329 -14.37 -13.81 -0.13
N ASP A 330 -13.31 -13.11 -0.52
CA ASP A 330 -12.96 -11.82 0.07
C ASP A 330 -14.08 -10.79 -0.21
N PRO A 331 -14.76 -10.26 0.83
CA PRO A 331 -15.88 -9.34 0.63
C PRO A 331 -15.49 -7.96 0.10
N TYR A 332 -14.20 -7.61 0.12
CA TYR A 332 -13.66 -6.37 -0.41
C TYR A 332 -12.92 -6.56 -1.74
N TYR A 333 -12.94 -7.77 -2.30
CA TYR A 333 -12.37 -8.06 -3.61
C TYR A 333 -13.45 -8.46 -4.61
N ASN A 334 -13.45 -7.83 -5.78
CA ASN A 334 -14.45 -8.13 -6.79
C ASN A 334 -14.09 -9.46 -7.51
N PRO A 335 -15.02 -10.43 -7.60
CA PRO A 335 -14.76 -11.74 -8.22
C PRO A 335 -14.37 -11.66 -9.70
N ASN A 336 -14.71 -10.56 -10.38
CA ASN A 336 -14.32 -10.30 -11.77
C ASN A 336 -12.88 -9.75 -11.91
N LEU A 337 -12.12 -9.65 -10.81
CA LEU A 337 -10.70 -9.30 -10.82
C LEU A 337 -9.82 -10.55 -10.70
N SER A 338 -8.60 -10.44 -11.21
CA SER A 338 -7.65 -11.54 -11.29
C SER A 338 -7.06 -11.88 -9.91
N ARG A 339 -7.04 -13.17 -9.55
CA ARG A 339 -6.38 -13.64 -8.32
C ARG A 339 -4.92 -14.05 -8.53
N LEU A 340 -4.42 -13.87 -9.74
CA LEU A 340 -3.06 -14.24 -10.14
C LEU A 340 -2.03 -13.16 -9.84
N ASP A 341 -2.45 -11.91 -9.68
CA ASP A 341 -1.59 -10.75 -9.45
C ASP A 341 -2.24 -9.80 -8.43
N THR A 342 -1.46 -8.82 -7.97
CA THR A 342 -1.85 -7.86 -6.93
C THR A 342 -2.35 -6.52 -7.49
N ASP A 343 -2.45 -6.37 -8.81
CA ASP A 343 -2.67 -5.10 -9.52
C ASP A 343 -4.15 -4.75 -9.78
N PHE A 344 -5.08 -5.59 -9.32
CA PHE A 344 -6.53 -5.42 -9.52
C PHE A 344 -6.94 -5.38 -11.00
N ARG A 345 -6.21 -6.07 -11.87
CA ARG A 345 -6.61 -6.22 -13.27
C ARG A 345 -7.88 -7.08 -13.41
N PRO A 346 -8.68 -6.85 -14.47
CA PRO A 346 -9.79 -7.73 -14.81
C PRO A 346 -9.34 -9.19 -14.98
N ARG A 347 -10.15 -10.11 -14.48
CA ARG A 347 -10.01 -11.54 -14.69
C ARG A 347 -10.03 -11.87 -16.19
N THR A 348 -9.21 -12.82 -16.61
CA THR A 348 -9.15 -13.32 -17.99
C THR A 348 -9.27 -14.85 -18.01
N HIS A 349 -9.31 -15.46 -19.20
CA HIS A 349 -9.27 -16.92 -19.35
C HIS A 349 -8.03 -17.56 -18.71
N LEU A 350 -6.94 -16.81 -18.48
CA LEU A 350 -5.77 -17.31 -17.76
C LEU A 350 -6.09 -17.60 -16.30
N ASP A 351 -7.03 -16.89 -15.69
CA ASP A 351 -7.49 -17.14 -14.32
C ASP A 351 -8.39 -18.38 -14.22
N GLU A 352 -8.94 -18.85 -15.35
CA GLU A 352 -9.73 -20.10 -15.44
C GLU A 352 -8.84 -21.34 -15.58
N HIS A 353 -7.52 -21.16 -15.76
CA HIS A 353 -6.56 -22.24 -15.95
C HIS A 353 -5.33 -22.12 -15.02
N GLY A 354 -5.01 -20.91 -14.56
CA GLY A 354 -4.01 -20.63 -13.54
C GLY A 354 -4.63 -20.73 -12.16
N TRP A 355 -4.76 -21.93 -11.62
CA TRP A 355 -5.36 -22.12 -10.31
C TRP A 355 -4.29 -22.23 -9.22
N PHE A 356 -4.33 -21.29 -8.27
CA PHE A 356 -3.76 -21.46 -6.95
C PHE A 356 -4.89 -21.87 -6.00
N HIS A 357 -5.09 -23.17 -5.80
CA HIS A 357 -5.86 -23.68 -4.67
C HIS A 357 -4.88 -24.28 -3.66
N TYR A 358 -4.78 -23.66 -2.49
CA TYR A 358 -4.16 -24.31 -1.36
C TYR A 358 -5.18 -25.30 -0.80
N SER A 359 -4.75 -26.55 -0.60
CA SER A 359 -5.51 -27.53 0.18
C SER A 359 -4.72 -27.86 1.44
N PRO A 360 -5.35 -28.38 2.51
CA PRO A 360 -4.63 -28.90 3.68
C PRO A 360 -3.59 -29.99 3.35
N ALA A 361 -3.61 -30.56 2.14
CA ALA A 361 -2.64 -31.53 1.65
C ALA A 361 -1.49 -30.89 0.83
N GLY A 362 -1.28 -29.57 0.94
CA GLY A 362 -0.31 -28.81 0.16
C GLY A 362 -0.83 -28.38 -1.21
N PHE A 363 0.08 -27.84 -2.04
CA PHE A 363 -0.18 -27.44 -3.43
C PHE A 363 -0.67 -28.65 -4.23
N ARG A 364 -1.94 -28.65 -4.67
CA ARG A 364 -2.44 -29.68 -5.58
C ARG A 364 -2.66 -29.11 -6.96
N ALA A 365 -2.14 -29.80 -7.97
CA ALA A 365 -2.62 -29.65 -9.33
C ALA A 365 -4.11 -30.07 -9.42
N ALA A 366 -4.82 -29.54 -10.41
CA ALA A 366 -6.26 -29.72 -10.58
C ALA A 366 -6.71 -31.21 -10.60
N PRO A 367 -7.98 -31.45 -10.22
CA PRO A 367 -8.84 -32.60 -10.48
C PRO A 367 -8.47 -33.67 -11.50
N ASP A 368 -7.88 -33.31 -12.61
CA ASP A 368 -7.90 -34.12 -13.81
C ASP A 368 -7.07 -33.39 -14.86
N GLY A 369 -5.94 -33.98 -15.24
CA GLY A 369 -4.99 -33.41 -16.21
C GLY A 369 -5.51 -33.34 -17.65
N THR A 370 -6.78 -32.96 -17.87
CA THR A 370 -7.42 -32.91 -19.18
C THR A 370 -8.16 -31.60 -19.37
N THR A 371 -7.81 -30.89 -20.45
CA THR A 371 -8.61 -29.78 -20.99
C THR A 371 -10.00 -30.29 -21.46
N PRO A 372 -11.01 -29.42 -21.67
CA PRO A 372 -12.35 -29.83 -22.11
C PRO A 372 -12.40 -30.71 -23.38
N ASP A 373 -11.33 -30.67 -24.19
CA ASP A 373 -11.19 -31.44 -25.43
C ASP A 373 -10.37 -32.75 -25.26
N GLY A 374 -10.07 -33.17 -24.02
CA GLY A 374 -9.34 -34.41 -23.73
C GLY A 374 -7.86 -34.41 -24.15
N ALA A 375 -7.31 -33.25 -24.54
CA ALA A 375 -5.89 -33.11 -24.81
C ALA A 375 -5.11 -32.86 -23.51
N PRO A 376 -3.95 -33.51 -23.30
CA PRO A 376 -3.06 -33.18 -22.19
C PRO A 376 -2.64 -31.71 -22.31
N ALA A 377 -2.66 -30.99 -21.18
CA ALA A 377 -2.21 -29.61 -21.13
C ALA A 377 -0.77 -29.52 -21.68
N PRO A 378 -0.44 -28.56 -22.55
CA PRO A 378 0.91 -28.43 -23.05
C PRO A 378 1.84 -28.16 -21.87
N THR A 379 2.73 -29.11 -21.59
CA THR A 379 3.82 -28.94 -20.64
C THR A 379 4.66 -27.78 -21.15
N PRO A 380 4.79 -26.65 -20.43
CA PRO A 380 5.74 -25.62 -20.85
C PRO A 380 7.13 -26.26 -20.82
N PRO A 381 7.97 -26.03 -21.85
CA PRO A 381 9.30 -26.63 -21.86
C PRO A 381 10.06 -26.16 -20.61
N ILE A 382 10.53 -27.12 -19.81
CA ILE A 382 11.30 -26.91 -18.57
C ILE A 382 12.69 -26.29 -18.85
N GLY A 383 13.05 -26.06 -20.12
CA GLY A 383 14.21 -25.26 -20.50
C GLY A 383 13.87 -23.76 -20.53
N GLY A 384 14.42 -23.00 -19.58
CA GLY A 384 14.44 -21.53 -19.67
C GLY A 384 14.18 -20.77 -18.37
N LEU A 385 13.75 -21.42 -17.27
CA LEU A 385 13.56 -20.75 -15.98
C LEU A 385 14.88 -20.20 -15.40
N LEU A 386 16.00 -20.90 -15.64
CA LEU A 386 17.34 -20.41 -15.28
C LEU A 386 17.78 -19.23 -16.17
N GLU A 387 17.42 -19.21 -17.45
CA GLU A 387 17.71 -18.09 -18.38
C GLU A 387 16.85 -16.86 -18.07
N LEU A 388 15.59 -17.03 -17.66
CA LEU A 388 14.71 -15.95 -17.20
C LEU A 388 15.20 -15.36 -15.87
N ALA A 389 15.67 -16.20 -14.95
CA ALA A 389 16.30 -15.75 -13.70
C ALA A 389 17.62 -15.01 -13.98
N GLN A 390 18.48 -15.53 -14.87
CA GLN A 390 19.72 -14.88 -15.29
C GLN A 390 19.48 -13.60 -16.08
N GLN A 391 18.42 -13.50 -16.90
CA GLN A 391 18.02 -12.26 -17.58
C GLN A 391 17.48 -11.20 -16.62
N GLN A 392 16.77 -11.61 -15.56
CA GLN A 392 16.35 -10.70 -14.49
C GLN A 392 17.56 -10.19 -13.69
N GLU A 393 18.48 -11.07 -13.29
CA GLU A 393 19.73 -10.69 -12.60
C GLU A 393 20.60 -9.75 -13.45
N SER A 394 20.68 -9.99 -14.76
CA SER A 394 21.40 -9.13 -15.72
C SER A 394 20.73 -7.76 -15.89
N ARG A 395 19.40 -7.69 -15.87
CA ARG A 395 18.63 -6.43 -15.93
C ARG A 395 18.74 -5.65 -14.62
N VAL A 396 18.74 -6.32 -13.48
CA VAL A 396 18.95 -5.72 -12.16
C VAL A 396 20.37 -5.15 -12.04
N ARG A 397 21.42 -5.90 -12.43
CA ARG A 397 22.80 -5.37 -12.46
C ARG A 397 22.96 -4.19 -13.43
N ALA A 398 22.28 -4.22 -14.58
CA ALA A 398 22.29 -3.10 -15.54
C ALA A 398 21.54 -1.85 -15.01
N LEU A 399 20.52 -2.04 -14.17
CA LEU A 399 19.81 -0.96 -13.47
C LEU A 399 20.62 -0.41 -12.29
N SER A 400 21.21 -1.27 -11.46
CA SER A 400 22.10 -0.86 -10.35
C SER A 400 23.34 -0.12 -10.86
N GLY A 401 23.92 -0.52 -12.00
CA GLY A 401 25.01 0.21 -12.65
C GLY A 401 24.60 1.58 -13.22
N ARG A 402 23.33 1.77 -13.58
CA ARG A 402 22.78 3.07 -14.01
C ARG A 402 22.38 3.96 -12.83
N VAL A 403 21.96 3.37 -11.71
CA VAL A 403 21.68 4.06 -10.44
C VAL A 403 22.97 4.55 -9.78
N ALA A 404 24.04 3.75 -9.74
CA ALA A 404 25.37 4.18 -9.29
C ALA A 404 25.96 5.32 -10.16
N HIS A 405 25.49 5.48 -11.39
CA HIS A 405 25.85 6.60 -12.27
C HIS A 405 25.02 7.87 -11.97
N LEU A 406 23.84 7.72 -11.35
CA LEU A 406 22.95 8.80 -10.91
C LEU A 406 23.27 9.26 -9.47
N GLU A 407 23.84 8.41 -8.63
CA GLU A 407 24.31 8.77 -7.27
C GLU A 407 25.50 9.76 -7.26
N ARG A 408 26.11 10.04 -8.43
CA ARG A 408 27.06 11.14 -8.58
C ARG A 408 26.42 12.48 -8.97
N ALA A 409 25.08 12.58 -8.93
CA ALA A 409 24.33 13.72 -9.48
C ALA A 409 23.69 14.62 -8.41
N ASP A 410 24.51 15.21 -7.54
CA ASP A 410 24.18 16.39 -6.69
C ASP A 410 23.88 17.67 -7.50
N ARG A 411 23.35 17.57 -8.73
CA ARG A 411 23.09 18.73 -9.61
C ARG A 411 21.70 18.76 -10.24
N VAL A 412 20.84 17.77 -9.98
CA VAL A 412 19.48 17.75 -10.56
C VAL A 412 18.56 18.76 -9.87
N GLY A 413 18.72 18.99 -8.57
CA GLY A 413 17.98 20.02 -7.82
C GLY A 413 18.27 21.45 -8.27
N GLU A 414 19.55 21.77 -8.53
CA GLU A 414 19.96 23.09 -9.04
C GLU A 414 19.57 23.30 -10.52
N TRP A 415 19.47 22.23 -11.31
CA TRP A 415 19.09 22.30 -12.72
C TRP A 415 17.59 22.61 -12.93
N ILE A 416 16.71 22.06 -12.08
CA ILE A 416 15.26 22.27 -12.16
C ILE A 416 14.88 23.68 -11.69
N ALA A 417 15.58 24.23 -10.70
CA ALA A 417 15.28 25.55 -10.13
C ALA A 417 15.63 26.74 -11.06
N ALA A 418 16.46 26.54 -12.09
CA ALA A 418 17.09 27.65 -12.81
C ALA A 418 16.52 28.00 -14.21
N ARG A 419 15.39 27.43 -14.70
CA ARG A 419 14.92 27.71 -16.07
C ARG A 419 13.42 28.07 -16.24
N PRO A 420 13.09 29.32 -16.63
CA PRO A 420 11.73 29.82 -16.81
C PRO A 420 11.08 29.48 -18.17
N ILE A 421 11.41 28.31 -18.76
CA ILE A 421 10.93 27.92 -20.11
C ILE A 421 9.74 26.94 -20.10
N PHE A 422 9.45 26.25 -19.00
CA PHE A 422 8.31 25.32 -18.93
C PHE A 422 6.98 25.98 -18.53
N GLY A 423 7.01 27.22 -18.02
CA GLY A 423 5.80 27.98 -17.69
C GLY A 423 5.07 28.61 -18.89
N ARG A 424 5.66 28.62 -20.10
CA ARG A 424 5.10 29.29 -21.29
C ARG A 424 4.68 28.35 -22.44
N LEU A 425 4.88 27.05 -22.32
CA LEU A 425 4.50 26.05 -23.35
C LEU A 425 3.07 25.49 -23.18
N LEU A 426 2.30 25.95 -22.20
CA LEU A 426 0.95 25.48 -21.89
C LEU A 426 -0.20 26.27 -22.56
N ARG A 427 0.04 27.00 -23.65
CA ARG A 427 -1.04 27.63 -24.43
C ARG A 427 -0.76 27.59 -25.95
N SER A 428 -1.67 26.98 -26.70
CA SER A 428 -1.83 26.93 -28.18
C SER A 428 -1.25 25.73 -28.98
N ASP A 429 -1.97 25.41 -30.06
CA ASP A 429 -1.99 24.17 -30.86
C ASP A 429 -0.66 23.78 -31.54
N PHE A 430 0.14 22.97 -30.84
CA PHE A 430 1.48 22.56 -31.27
C PHE A 430 1.56 21.10 -31.74
N THR A 431 0.63 20.64 -32.58
CA THR A 431 0.71 19.28 -33.18
C THR A 431 0.79 19.26 -34.70
N GLN A 432 0.48 20.36 -35.40
CA GLN A 432 0.62 20.42 -36.86
C GLN A 432 1.96 20.99 -37.36
N LEU A 433 2.72 21.70 -36.52
CA LEU A 433 4.02 22.29 -36.92
C LEU A 433 5.21 21.30 -36.84
N ILE A 434 5.13 20.28 -35.98
CA ILE A 434 6.24 19.33 -35.77
C ILE A 434 6.46 18.42 -36.99
N TRP A 435 5.38 17.98 -37.64
CA TRP A 435 5.48 17.09 -38.81
C TRP A 435 6.06 17.80 -40.05
N GLY A 436 5.79 19.10 -40.23
CA GLY A 436 6.37 19.91 -41.31
C GLY A 436 7.82 20.36 -41.09
N TRP A 437 8.32 20.29 -39.85
CA TRP A 437 9.69 20.64 -39.50
C TRP A 437 10.64 19.43 -39.60
N ALA A 438 10.21 18.26 -39.11
CA ALA A 438 10.98 17.02 -39.18
C ALA A 438 11.33 16.61 -40.63
N HIS A 439 10.44 16.90 -41.59
CA HIS A 439 10.67 16.57 -43.00
C HIS A 439 11.68 17.52 -43.70
N ARG A 440 11.87 18.75 -43.19
CA ARG A 440 12.82 19.74 -43.71
C ARG A 440 14.22 19.60 -43.12
N VAL A 441 14.33 19.19 -41.86
CA VAL A 441 15.63 19.01 -41.17
C VAL A 441 16.43 17.83 -41.76
N ARG A 442 15.76 16.81 -42.29
CA ARG A 442 16.41 15.60 -42.85
C ARG A 442 17.19 15.85 -44.17
N ARG A 443 16.97 16.98 -44.85
CA ARG A 443 17.64 17.33 -46.12
C ARG A 443 18.72 18.43 -45.98
N ASN A 444 18.92 18.97 -44.78
CA ASN A 444 19.94 20.00 -44.53
C ASN A 444 21.22 19.36 -43.95
N PRO A 445 22.41 19.58 -44.55
CA PRO A 445 23.67 19.00 -44.08
C PRO A 445 24.01 19.34 -42.61
N ILE A 446 23.60 20.52 -42.15
CA ILE A 446 23.83 20.98 -40.76
C ILE A 446 22.89 20.26 -39.78
N GLY A 447 21.65 19.99 -40.20
CA GLY A 447 20.66 19.26 -39.40
C GLY A 447 21.01 17.78 -39.21
N SER A 448 21.54 17.15 -40.26
CA SER A 448 22.04 15.77 -40.21
C SER A 448 23.25 15.63 -39.27
N ALA A 449 24.16 16.62 -39.27
CA ALA A 449 25.31 16.65 -38.35
C ALA A 449 24.90 16.81 -36.88
N LEU A 450 23.83 17.58 -36.59
CA LEU A 450 23.29 17.77 -35.25
C LEU A 450 22.61 16.49 -34.73
N LEU A 451 21.79 15.83 -35.56
CA LEU A 451 21.10 14.59 -35.18
C LEU A 451 22.06 13.40 -35.01
N SER A 452 23.16 13.39 -35.77
CA SER A 452 24.21 12.37 -35.62
C SER A 452 25.06 12.62 -34.36
N ARG A 453 25.30 13.89 -33.97
CA ARG A 453 25.94 14.23 -32.67
C ARG A 453 25.06 13.96 -31.45
N LEU A 454 23.74 13.97 -31.63
CA LEU A 454 22.76 13.62 -30.58
C LEU A 454 22.39 12.12 -30.55
N GLY A 455 22.99 11.29 -31.42
CA GLY A 455 22.83 9.83 -31.40
C GLY A 455 21.48 9.31 -31.91
N LEU A 456 20.65 10.16 -32.53
CA LEU A 456 19.28 9.83 -32.94
C LEU A 456 19.19 9.18 -34.34
N VAL A 457 20.30 9.14 -35.09
CA VAL A 457 20.40 8.45 -36.38
C VAL A 457 21.80 7.82 -36.50
N ARG A 458 21.88 6.53 -36.87
CA ARG A 458 23.17 5.87 -37.17
C ARG A 458 23.73 6.36 -38.50
N ARG A 459 25.03 6.65 -38.55
CA ARG A 459 25.74 6.88 -39.82
C ARG A 459 25.66 5.59 -40.63
N GLY A 460 25.14 5.68 -41.85
CA GLY A 460 25.32 4.67 -42.90
C GLY A 460 26.67 4.87 -43.56
#